data_AF-A0A0C2DBW4-F1
#
_entry.id   AF-A0A0C2DBW4-F1
#
_cell.length_a   1.000
_cell.length_b   1.000
_cell.length_c   1.000
_cell.angle_alpha   90.00
_cell.angle_beta   90.00
_cell.angle_gamma   90.00
#
_symmetry.space_group_name_H-M   'P 1'
#
loop_
_entity.id
_entity.type
_entity.pdbx_description
1 polymer ?
#
loop_
_entity_poly.entity_id
_entity_poly.type
_entity_poly.pdbx_seq_one_letter_code
_entity_poly.pdbx_strand_id
1 'polypeptide(L)'
;MDYLLDRYFFANLPFDVAPETRKNIGQRALTMVQWADWFCKYENPLKLLENNPYFLGAELLFVFLSFLTLAHAYRHGGRYLYAWIAVTIYAFNVESLTLSVPDLNLSWHAQGVLTFFGMRVPLYALFGVHQMFVYTSYVLVRRMRLPWWAEGPAAGLSAVMLLIPYRILGTKMLWWTWHDTDPIIKERMFWVPWSSLYFYAACVHSEITTILFFAFYALLVFVADRNNMDTESRNGVRYWFDELSCAIALEYIFLMVLVVIGDPLNIVSEGLHQPIGPCREMESVHTPAGIVLQREKYLCATRYDEKYFDFHCVPNGIPKQVGK
;
A
#
# COMPACT_ATOMS: atom_id res chain seq x y z
N MET A 1 -30.57 -2.25 13.74
CA MET A 1 -31.02 -1.45 12.58
C MET A 1 -32.49 -1.13 12.70
N ASP A 2 -33.33 -2.14 12.97
CA ASP A 2 -34.79 -2.00 13.07
C ASP A 2 -35.24 -0.89 14.02
N TYR A 3 -34.67 -0.82 15.23
CA TYR A 3 -34.96 0.25 16.18
C TYR A 3 -34.65 1.66 15.65
N LEU A 4 -33.55 1.84 14.90
CA LEU A 4 -33.17 3.14 14.34
C LEU A 4 -34.11 3.56 13.22
N LEU A 5 -34.48 2.63 12.34
CA LEU A 5 -35.43 2.89 11.28
C LEU A 5 -36.83 3.16 11.83
N ASP A 6 -37.28 2.40 12.83
CA ASP A 6 -38.57 2.62 13.46
C ASP A 6 -38.65 3.99 14.14
N ARG A 7 -37.60 4.39 14.87
CA ARG A 7 -37.58 5.65 15.62
C ARG A 7 -37.38 6.89 14.76
N TYR A 8 -36.55 6.83 13.72
CA TYR A 8 -36.15 8.02 12.96
C TYR A 8 -36.74 8.09 11.54
N PHE A 9 -37.11 6.95 10.95
CA PHE A 9 -37.63 6.91 9.58
C PHE A 9 -39.14 6.62 9.56
N PHE A 10 -39.59 5.47 10.08
CA PHE A 10 -41.00 5.07 10.01
C PHE A 10 -41.91 5.92 10.91
N ALA A 11 -41.43 6.41 12.05
CA ALA A 11 -42.21 7.30 12.93
C ALA A 11 -42.54 8.67 12.30
N ASN A 12 -41.81 9.09 11.26
CA ASN A 12 -41.97 10.39 10.62
C ASN A 12 -42.72 10.32 9.28
N LEU A 13 -43.19 9.15 8.87
CA LEU A 13 -43.95 8.99 7.62
C LEU A 13 -45.43 9.35 7.84
N PRO A 14 -46.08 10.04 6.88
CA PRO A 14 -47.49 10.42 7.00
C PRO A 14 -48.47 9.26 6.74
N PHE A 15 -47.98 8.02 6.62
CA PHE A 15 -48.79 6.83 6.33
C PHE A 15 -48.21 5.59 7.02
N ASP A 16 -49.08 4.64 7.37
CA ASP A 16 -48.69 3.37 7.98
C ASP A 16 -48.11 2.41 6.95
N VAL A 17 -46.86 2.00 7.19
CA VAL A 17 -46.15 0.99 6.37
C VAL A 17 -46.43 -0.39 6.92
N ALA A 18 -46.88 -1.32 6.06
CA ALA A 18 -47.11 -2.72 6.41
C ALA A 18 -45.85 -3.39 6.98
N PRO A 19 -45.99 -4.33 7.94
CA PRO A 19 -44.86 -4.94 8.65
C PRO A 19 -43.89 -5.70 7.72
N GLU A 20 -44.39 -6.35 6.67
CA GLU A 20 -43.55 -7.00 5.66
C GLU A 20 -42.69 -5.99 4.88
N THR A 21 -43.28 -4.85 4.52
CA THR A 21 -42.58 -3.76 3.83
C THR A 21 -41.53 -3.12 4.73
N ARG A 22 -41.82 -2.94 6.03
CA ARG A 22 -40.83 -2.46 7.01
C ARG A 22 -39.63 -3.40 7.12
N LYS A 23 -39.89 -4.72 7.18
CA LYS A 23 -38.82 -5.73 7.21
C LYS A 23 -37.95 -5.71 5.95
N ASN A 24 -38.57 -5.60 4.77
CA ASN A 24 -37.83 -5.49 3.50
C ASN A 24 -36.98 -4.21 3.43
N ILE A 25 -37.49 -3.07 3.89
CA ILE A 25 -36.73 -1.81 3.96
C ILE A 25 -35.59 -1.94 4.98
N GLY A 26 -35.84 -2.54 6.14
CA GLY A 26 -34.84 -2.80 7.17
C GLY A 26 -33.68 -3.66 6.65
N GLN A 27 -34.00 -4.72 5.92
CA GLN A 27 -32.99 -5.59 5.32
C GLN A 27 -32.16 -4.85 4.25
N ARG A 28 -32.79 -4.05 3.38
CA ARG A 28 -32.05 -3.23 2.39
C ARG A 28 -31.16 -2.19 3.05
N ALA A 29 -31.64 -1.52 4.09
CA ALA A 29 -30.86 -0.55 4.85
C ALA A 29 -29.67 -1.23 5.56
N LEU A 30 -29.88 -2.42 6.14
CA LEU A 30 -28.79 -3.22 6.70
C LEU A 30 -27.75 -3.57 5.64
N THR A 31 -28.18 -4.02 4.45
CA THR A 31 -27.27 -4.32 3.34
C THR A 31 -26.49 -3.09 2.88
N MET A 32 -27.12 -1.91 2.80
CA MET A 32 -26.42 -0.66 2.46
C MET A 32 -25.38 -0.30 3.52
N VAL A 33 -25.72 -0.44 4.82
CA VAL A 33 -24.77 -0.17 5.91
C VAL A 33 -23.64 -1.17 5.93
N GLN A 34 -23.90 -2.46 5.69
CA GLN A 34 -22.86 -3.47 5.53
C GLN A 34 -21.92 -3.15 4.37
N TRP A 35 -22.47 -2.68 3.24
CA TRP A 35 -21.68 -2.22 2.10
C TRP A 35 -20.84 -0.99 2.43
N ALA A 36 -21.42 -0.02 3.16
CA ALA A 36 -20.70 1.19 3.56
C ALA A 36 -19.57 0.87 4.55
N ASP A 37 -19.84 0.04 5.57
CA ASP A 37 -18.88 -0.41 6.58
C ASP A 37 -17.77 -1.26 5.95
N TRP A 38 -18.11 -2.10 4.98
CA TRP A 38 -17.11 -2.81 4.18
C TRP A 38 -16.31 -1.86 3.27
N PHE A 39 -16.94 -0.86 2.66
CA PHE A 39 -16.26 0.02 1.73
C PHE A 39 -15.25 0.93 2.42
N CYS A 40 -15.65 1.60 3.50
CA CYS A 40 -14.81 2.54 4.22
C CYS A 40 -15.19 2.58 5.70
N LYS A 41 -14.22 2.27 6.55
CA LYS A 41 -14.35 2.35 7.99
C LYS A 41 -13.51 3.50 8.53
N TYR A 42 -14.09 4.23 9.48
CA TYR A 42 -13.43 5.28 10.23
C TYR A 42 -12.94 4.75 11.58
N GLU A 43 -11.71 5.09 11.94
CA GLU A 43 -11.12 4.81 13.26
C GLU A 43 -10.70 6.13 13.94
N ASN A 44 -10.75 6.17 15.27
CA ASN A 44 -10.45 7.39 16.02
C ASN A 44 -8.94 7.73 15.94
N PRO A 45 -8.55 8.91 15.44
CA PRO A 45 -7.14 9.29 15.30
C PRO A 45 -6.37 9.36 16.62
N LEU A 46 -7.05 9.63 17.75
CA LEU A 46 -6.39 9.65 19.07
C LEU A 46 -5.90 8.26 19.46
N LYS A 47 -6.68 7.23 19.15
CA LYS A 47 -6.31 5.83 19.39
C LYS A 47 -5.11 5.42 18.52
N LEU A 48 -5.09 5.84 17.25
CA LEU A 48 -3.94 5.62 16.37
C LEU A 48 -2.69 6.34 16.90
N LEU A 49 -2.84 7.56 17.43
CA LEU A 49 -1.72 8.33 17.98
C LEU A 49 -1.12 7.66 19.22
N GLU A 50 -1.96 7.07 20.09
CA GLU A 50 -1.51 6.34 21.28
C GLU A 50 -0.77 5.04 20.91
N ASN A 51 -1.22 4.32 19.88
CA ASN A 51 -0.67 3.02 19.51
C ASN A 51 0.50 3.08 18.51
N ASN A 52 0.38 3.91 17.46
CA ASN A 52 1.40 4.05 16.43
C ASN A 52 1.38 5.48 15.84
N PRO A 53 2.00 6.46 16.53
CA PRO A 53 2.01 7.85 16.08
C PRO A 53 2.73 8.04 14.75
N TYR A 54 3.73 7.19 14.46
CA TYR A 54 4.50 7.25 13.23
C TYR A 54 3.69 6.81 12.03
N PHE A 55 2.77 5.84 12.20
CA PHE A 55 1.86 5.42 11.15
C PHE A 55 0.85 6.51 10.81
N LEU A 56 0.26 7.19 11.81
CA LEU A 56 -0.62 8.33 11.59
C LEU A 56 0.12 9.48 10.87
N GLY A 57 1.36 9.75 11.28
CA GLY A 57 2.22 10.72 10.60
C GLY A 57 2.49 10.35 9.13
N ALA A 58 2.74 9.06 8.86
CA ALA A 58 2.92 8.55 7.50
C ALA A 58 1.64 8.69 6.67
N GLU A 59 0.47 8.35 7.23
CA GLU A 59 -0.81 8.48 6.54
C GLU A 59 -1.07 9.94 6.12
N LEU A 60 -0.92 10.89 7.05
CA LEU A 60 -1.07 12.31 6.76
C LEU A 60 -0.06 12.80 5.71
N LEU A 61 1.19 12.39 5.82
CA LEU A 61 2.23 12.75 4.87
C LEU A 61 1.90 12.23 3.48
N PHE A 62 1.68 10.92 3.31
CA PHE A 62 1.46 10.34 1.98
C PHE A 62 0.19 10.86 1.31
N VAL A 63 -0.86 11.17 2.06
CA VAL A 63 -2.04 11.87 1.53
C VAL A 63 -1.68 13.28 1.05
N PHE A 64 -0.86 14.01 1.80
CA PHE A 64 -0.35 15.32 1.38
C PHE A 64 0.56 15.22 0.14
N LEU A 65 1.44 14.21 0.07
CA LEU A 65 2.28 13.96 -1.10
C LEU A 65 1.42 13.62 -2.34
N SER A 66 0.35 12.83 -2.17
CA SER A 66 -0.63 12.58 -3.22
C SER A 66 -1.25 13.88 -3.74
N PHE A 67 -1.60 14.81 -2.84
CA PHE A 67 -2.08 16.14 -3.24
C PHE A 67 -1.03 16.93 -4.02
N LEU A 68 0.25 16.90 -3.64
CA LEU A 68 1.33 17.54 -4.41
C LEU A 68 1.47 16.93 -5.81
N THR A 69 1.40 15.61 -5.94
CA THR A 69 1.44 14.94 -7.24
C THR A 69 0.23 15.28 -8.11
N LEU A 70 -0.96 15.44 -7.50
CA LEU A 70 -2.17 15.87 -8.19
C LEU A 70 -2.07 17.33 -8.63
N ALA A 71 -1.54 18.22 -7.78
CA ALA A 71 -1.29 19.61 -8.13
C ALA A 71 -0.33 19.73 -9.32
N HIS A 72 0.74 18.91 -9.33
CA HIS A 72 1.64 18.79 -10.47
C HIS A 72 0.89 18.32 -11.73
N ALA A 73 0.10 17.25 -11.61
CA ALA A 73 -0.67 16.68 -12.71
C ALA A 73 -1.69 17.66 -13.30
N TYR A 74 -2.39 18.39 -12.44
CA TYR A 74 -3.37 19.39 -12.81
C TYR A 74 -2.73 20.61 -13.48
N ARG A 75 -1.62 21.12 -12.91
CA ARG A 75 -0.88 22.26 -13.45
C ARG A 75 -0.34 22.01 -14.85
N HIS A 76 0.22 20.83 -15.09
CA HIS A 76 0.78 20.47 -16.39
C HIS A 76 -0.28 19.94 -17.38
N GLY A 77 -1.40 19.43 -16.86
CA GLY A 77 -2.53 18.96 -17.66
C GLY A 77 -2.21 17.82 -18.63
N GLY A 78 -3.19 17.50 -19.48
CA GLY A 78 -3.05 16.51 -20.54
C GLY A 78 -2.56 15.15 -20.04
N ARG A 79 -1.43 14.68 -20.59
CA ARG A 79 -0.84 13.36 -20.27
C ARG A 79 -0.60 13.14 -18.78
N TYR A 80 -0.26 14.19 -18.04
CA TYR A 80 0.10 14.07 -16.62
C TYR A 80 -1.14 13.82 -15.76
N LEU A 81 -2.26 14.45 -16.10
CA LEU A 81 -3.53 14.20 -15.42
C LEU A 81 -4.03 12.78 -15.70
N TYR A 82 -3.96 12.32 -16.95
CA TYR A 82 -4.31 10.94 -17.30
C TYR A 82 -3.41 9.91 -16.63
N ALA A 83 -2.10 10.17 -16.54
CA ALA A 83 -1.17 9.30 -15.84
C ALA A 83 -1.50 9.21 -14.34
N TRP A 84 -1.85 10.32 -13.69
CA TRP A 84 -2.26 10.31 -12.28
C TRP A 84 -3.56 9.51 -12.04
N ILE A 85 -4.55 9.68 -12.92
CA ILE A 85 -5.80 8.89 -12.90
C ILE A 85 -5.50 7.41 -13.13
N ALA A 86 -4.64 7.08 -14.11
CA ALA A 86 -4.25 5.70 -14.40
C ALA A 86 -3.52 5.04 -13.23
N VAL A 87 -2.61 5.77 -12.56
CA VAL A 87 -1.93 5.29 -11.35
C VAL A 87 -2.92 5.05 -10.22
N THR A 88 -3.95 5.89 -10.08
CA THR A 88 -5.01 5.68 -9.10
C THR A 88 -5.83 4.44 -9.42
N ILE A 89 -6.25 4.24 -10.67
CA ILE A 89 -6.93 3.01 -11.09
C ILE A 89 -6.05 1.79 -10.83
N TYR A 90 -4.76 1.87 -11.16
CA TYR A 90 -3.77 0.82 -10.89
C TYR A 90 -3.67 0.50 -9.39
N ALA A 91 -3.58 1.50 -8.51
CA ALA A 91 -3.54 1.30 -7.06
C ALA A 91 -4.77 0.53 -6.56
N PHE A 92 -5.97 0.93 -6.99
CA PHE A 92 -7.19 0.21 -6.65
C PHE A 92 -7.19 -1.24 -7.16
N ASN A 93 -6.70 -1.48 -8.38
CA ASN A 93 -6.65 -2.82 -8.94
C ASN A 93 -5.65 -3.72 -8.21
N VAL A 94 -4.45 -3.22 -7.90
CA VAL A 94 -3.42 -4.00 -7.18
C VAL A 94 -3.92 -4.36 -5.79
N GLU A 95 -4.38 -3.38 -5.01
CA GLU A 95 -4.88 -3.62 -3.67
C GLU A 95 -6.09 -4.58 -3.69
N SER A 96 -7.04 -4.37 -4.60
CA SER A 96 -8.18 -5.27 -4.77
C SER A 96 -7.78 -6.69 -5.18
N LEU A 97 -6.80 -6.84 -6.07
CA LEU A 97 -6.34 -8.14 -6.55
C LEU A 97 -5.70 -8.97 -5.42
N THR A 98 -4.87 -8.34 -4.59
CA THR A 98 -4.23 -9.02 -3.44
C THR A 98 -5.25 -9.50 -2.39
N LEU A 99 -6.40 -8.85 -2.31
CA LEU A 99 -7.50 -9.25 -1.42
C LEU A 99 -8.43 -10.29 -2.05
N SER A 100 -8.64 -10.20 -3.37
CA SER A 100 -9.57 -11.08 -4.09
C SER A 100 -8.97 -12.45 -4.38
N VAL A 101 -7.64 -12.53 -4.52
CA VAL A 101 -6.91 -13.77 -4.79
C VAL A 101 -6.17 -14.19 -3.52
N PRO A 102 -6.62 -15.25 -2.81
CA PRO A 102 -6.02 -15.69 -1.55
C PRO A 102 -4.52 -16.00 -1.66
N ASP A 103 -4.08 -16.51 -2.81
CA ASP A 103 -2.67 -16.82 -3.09
C ASP A 103 -1.77 -15.57 -3.03
N LEU A 104 -2.30 -14.40 -3.42
CA LEU A 104 -1.58 -13.13 -3.46
C LEU A 104 -1.67 -12.33 -2.15
N ASN A 105 -2.41 -12.83 -1.16
CA ASN A 105 -2.59 -12.18 0.13
C ASN A 105 -1.37 -12.41 1.05
N LEU A 106 -0.27 -11.71 0.74
CA LEU A 106 1.04 -11.89 1.35
C LEU A 106 1.35 -10.91 2.47
N SER A 107 0.59 -9.81 2.56
CA SER A 107 0.83 -8.74 3.51
C SER A 107 -0.47 -8.16 4.06
N TRP A 108 -0.40 -7.65 5.28
CA TRP A 108 -1.53 -7.08 6.01
C TRP A 108 -1.19 -5.69 6.52
N HIS A 109 -1.96 -4.69 6.13
CA HIS A 109 -1.76 -3.31 6.57
C HIS A 109 -2.30 -3.05 7.98
N ALA A 110 -1.66 -2.09 8.66
CA ALA A 110 -2.26 -1.41 9.79
C ALA A 110 -3.48 -0.58 9.34
N GLN A 111 -4.44 -0.40 10.24
CA GLN A 111 -5.65 0.38 10.05
C GLN A 111 -5.35 1.86 10.23
N GLY A 112 -5.64 2.64 9.19
CA GLY A 112 -5.58 4.09 9.18
C GLY A 112 -6.86 4.73 9.68
N VAL A 113 -6.87 6.06 9.74
CA VAL A 113 -8.06 6.86 10.08
C VAL A 113 -9.22 6.51 9.15
N LEU A 114 -8.92 6.30 7.87
CA LEU A 114 -9.85 5.74 6.89
C LEU A 114 -9.25 4.48 6.30
N THR A 115 -9.96 3.35 6.46
CA THR A 115 -9.52 2.06 5.92
C THR A 115 -10.61 1.44 5.06
N PHE A 116 -10.22 1.01 3.86
CA PHE A 116 -11.09 0.47 2.82
C PHE A 116 -11.07 -1.06 2.78
N PHE A 117 -12.00 -1.63 2.01
CA PHE A 117 -12.11 -3.08 1.72
C PHE A 117 -12.20 -3.97 2.97
N GLY A 118 -13.07 -3.61 3.91
CA GLY A 118 -13.31 -4.37 5.13
C GLY A 118 -12.17 -4.22 6.14
N MET A 119 -11.63 -3.00 6.26
CA MET A 119 -10.50 -2.66 7.14
C MET A 119 -9.17 -3.32 6.71
N ARG A 120 -8.94 -3.47 5.41
CA ARG A 120 -7.75 -4.14 4.87
C ARG A 120 -6.73 -3.17 4.29
N VAL A 121 -7.17 -2.05 3.71
CA VAL A 121 -6.31 -1.15 2.95
C VAL A 121 -6.49 0.28 3.45
N PRO A 122 -5.50 0.88 4.12
CA PRO A 122 -5.59 2.23 4.63
C PRO A 122 -5.59 3.26 3.49
N LEU A 123 -6.12 4.46 3.76
CA LEU A 123 -6.29 5.53 2.78
C LEU A 123 -4.99 5.85 2.03
N TYR A 124 -3.89 5.95 2.75
CA TYR A 124 -2.61 6.31 2.17
C TYR A 124 -2.05 5.26 1.21
N ALA A 125 -2.46 3.99 1.30
CA ALA A 125 -2.07 2.97 0.34
C ALA A 125 -2.77 3.23 -1.03
N LEU A 126 -4.06 3.58 -1.02
CA LEU A 126 -4.83 3.87 -2.24
C LEU A 126 -4.55 5.26 -2.83
N PHE A 127 -4.42 6.26 -1.97
CA PHE A 127 -4.31 7.68 -2.31
C PHE A 127 -3.08 8.32 -1.67
N GLY A 128 -1.91 7.74 -1.90
CA GLY A 128 -0.66 8.17 -1.27
C GLY A 128 0.55 7.50 -1.87
N VAL A 129 0.82 6.27 -1.46
CA VAL A 129 2.02 5.49 -1.79
C VAL A 129 2.18 5.34 -3.30
N HIS A 130 1.13 4.91 -4.01
CA HIS A 130 1.20 4.65 -5.45
C HIS A 130 1.38 5.94 -6.25
N GLN A 131 0.67 7.00 -5.88
CA GLN A 131 0.81 8.33 -6.50
C GLN A 131 2.21 8.88 -6.21
N MET A 132 2.68 8.78 -4.97
CA MET A 132 4.01 9.25 -4.61
C MET A 132 5.10 8.50 -5.38
N PHE A 133 5.07 7.17 -5.45
CA PHE A 133 6.18 6.40 -6.01
C PHE A 133 6.07 6.17 -7.52
N VAL A 134 4.90 5.77 -8.02
CA VAL A 134 4.72 5.41 -9.44
C VAL A 134 4.58 6.66 -10.31
N TYR A 135 3.76 7.63 -9.91
CA TYR A 135 3.59 8.84 -10.72
C TYR A 135 4.88 9.68 -10.71
N THR A 136 5.50 9.87 -9.55
CA THR A 136 6.79 10.59 -9.48
C THR A 136 7.88 9.91 -10.28
N SER A 137 8.02 8.57 -10.21
CA SER A 137 9.02 7.85 -11.00
C SER A 137 8.79 8.02 -12.50
N TYR A 138 7.53 7.91 -12.96
CA TYR A 138 7.15 8.16 -14.34
C TYR A 138 7.57 9.56 -14.80
N VAL A 139 7.27 10.59 -14.01
CA VAL A 139 7.61 11.97 -14.37
C VAL A 139 9.11 12.21 -14.34
N LEU A 140 9.83 11.69 -13.35
CA LEU A 140 11.29 11.78 -13.25
C LEU A 140 11.96 11.17 -14.47
N VAL A 141 11.57 9.95 -14.85
CA VAL A 141 12.15 9.26 -16.00
C VAL A 141 11.79 9.95 -17.31
N ARG A 142 10.57 10.50 -17.42
CA ARG A 142 10.19 11.28 -18.61
C ARG A 142 11.05 12.54 -18.77
N ARG A 143 11.53 13.13 -17.68
CA ARG A 143 12.47 14.28 -17.72
C ARG A 143 13.86 13.88 -18.21
N MET A 144 14.24 12.62 -18.05
CA MET A 144 15.51 12.10 -18.59
C MET A 144 15.51 11.95 -20.12
N ARG A 145 14.35 12.12 -20.79
CA ARG A 145 14.19 12.00 -22.26
C ARG A 145 14.81 10.73 -22.84
N LEU A 146 14.66 9.61 -22.14
CA LEU A 146 15.15 8.30 -22.59
C LEU A 146 14.40 7.84 -23.86
N PRO A 147 15.00 6.95 -24.67
CA PRO A 147 14.28 6.34 -25.79
C PRO A 147 13.09 5.52 -25.28
N TRP A 148 12.03 5.44 -26.08
CA TRP A 148 10.71 4.91 -25.70
C TRP A 148 10.74 3.50 -25.05
N TRP A 149 11.64 2.63 -25.48
CA TRP A 149 11.80 1.29 -24.93
C TRP A 149 12.51 1.28 -23.57
N ALA A 150 13.35 2.28 -23.27
CA ALA A 150 14.04 2.42 -21.99
C ALA A 150 13.21 3.16 -20.93
N GLU A 151 12.17 3.90 -21.32
CA GLU A 151 11.34 4.68 -20.40
C GLU A 151 10.62 3.81 -19.36
N GLY A 152 9.96 2.72 -19.79
CA GLY A 152 9.27 1.79 -18.88
C GLY A 152 10.19 1.17 -17.81
N PRO A 153 11.31 0.52 -18.19
CA PRO A 153 12.25 -0.06 -17.23
C PRO A 153 12.83 0.96 -16.26
N ALA A 154 13.21 2.13 -16.77
CA ALA A 154 13.76 3.18 -15.94
C ALA A 154 12.72 3.70 -14.93
N ALA A 155 11.44 3.79 -15.32
CA ALA A 155 10.35 4.15 -14.42
C ALA A 155 10.15 3.10 -13.32
N GLY A 156 10.21 1.81 -13.65
CA GLY A 156 10.12 0.72 -12.68
C GLY A 156 11.27 0.73 -11.67
N LEU A 157 12.51 0.88 -12.16
CA LEU A 157 13.67 1.00 -11.27
C LEU A 157 13.59 2.23 -10.37
N SER A 158 13.26 3.39 -10.95
CA SER A 158 13.15 4.63 -10.20
C SER A 158 12.07 4.51 -9.12
N ALA A 159 10.94 3.84 -9.42
CA ALA A 159 9.89 3.58 -8.44
C ALA A 159 10.41 2.71 -7.27
N VAL A 160 11.16 1.65 -7.56
CA VAL A 160 11.77 0.80 -6.52
C VAL A 160 12.77 1.57 -5.67
N MET A 161 13.61 2.40 -6.28
CA MET A 161 14.59 3.21 -5.54
C MET A 161 13.92 4.16 -4.55
N LEU A 162 12.81 4.81 -4.96
CA LEU A 162 12.02 5.64 -4.07
C LEU A 162 11.31 4.79 -2.99
N LEU A 163 10.86 3.58 -3.33
CA LEU A 163 10.09 2.72 -2.45
C LEU A 163 10.90 2.00 -1.35
N ILE A 164 12.18 1.67 -1.59
CA ILE A 164 12.99 0.84 -0.67
C ILE A 164 13.03 1.40 0.77
N PRO A 165 13.37 2.69 1.00
CA PRO A 165 13.46 3.23 2.35
C PRO A 165 12.11 3.16 3.08
N TYR A 166 11.03 3.50 2.38
CA TYR A 166 9.67 3.37 2.87
C TYR A 166 9.34 1.91 3.23
N ARG A 167 9.74 0.93 2.42
CA ARG A 167 9.44 -0.48 2.69
C ARG A 167 10.18 -1.02 3.92
N ILE A 168 11.46 -0.66 4.06
CA ILE A 168 12.27 -1.08 5.21
C ILE A 168 11.70 -0.49 6.50
N LEU A 169 11.42 0.82 6.50
CA LEU A 169 10.90 1.49 7.68
C LEU A 169 9.48 1.06 8.00
N GLY A 170 8.59 0.94 7.02
CA GLY A 170 7.22 0.52 7.27
C GLY A 170 7.11 -0.90 7.81
N THR A 171 8.02 -1.82 7.42
CA THR A 171 8.08 -3.15 8.03
C THR A 171 8.51 -3.07 9.50
N LYS A 172 9.55 -2.27 9.81
CA LYS A 172 10.03 -2.08 11.19
C LYS A 172 9.06 -1.32 12.09
N MET A 173 8.30 -0.38 11.52
CA MET A 173 7.32 0.46 12.22
C MET A 173 5.92 -0.15 12.19
N LEU A 174 5.79 -1.42 11.78
CA LEU A 174 4.55 -2.18 11.75
C LEU A 174 3.41 -1.50 10.97
N TRP A 175 3.73 -0.80 9.87
CA TRP A 175 2.71 -0.25 8.96
C TRP A 175 2.04 -1.34 8.14
N TRP A 176 2.75 -2.46 7.96
CA TRP A 176 2.20 -3.72 7.51
C TRP A 176 3.04 -4.86 8.06
N THR A 177 2.47 -6.06 8.04
CA THR A 177 3.16 -7.31 8.35
C THR A 177 3.18 -8.22 7.13
N TRP A 178 4.24 -9.00 7.00
CA TRP A 178 4.38 -10.01 5.95
C TRP A 178 3.92 -11.38 6.43
N HIS A 179 3.61 -12.27 5.50
CA HIS A 179 3.36 -13.67 5.79
C HIS A 179 4.65 -14.36 6.24
N ASP A 180 4.61 -15.14 7.32
CA ASP A 180 5.82 -15.72 7.91
C ASP A 180 6.49 -16.77 7.00
N THR A 181 5.76 -17.83 6.63
CA THR A 181 6.33 -19.01 5.97
C THR A 181 6.14 -19.08 4.46
N ASP A 182 5.66 -18.02 3.81
CA ASP A 182 5.31 -18.11 2.39
C ASP A 182 6.58 -18.20 1.51
N PRO A 183 6.68 -19.22 0.64
CA PRO A 183 7.88 -19.46 -0.16
C PRO A 183 8.17 -18.36 -1.18
N ILE A 184 7.17 -17.60 -1.64
CA ILE A 184 7.32 -16.49 -2.59
C ILE A 184 8.10 -15.34 -1.94
N ILE A 185 7.91 -15.10 -0.65
CA ILE A 185 8.51 -13.99 0.10
C ILE A 185 9.60 -14.44 1.09
N LYS A 186 10.10 -15.67 0.94
CA LYS A 186 11.12 -16.24 1.82
C LYS A 186 12.43 -15.45 1.80
N GLU A 187 12.86 -15.01 0.62
CA GLU A 187 14.10 -14.25 0.46
C GLU A 187 13.86 -12.76 0.80
N ARG A 188 14.59 -12.25 1.79
CA ARG A 188 14.35 -10.92 2.38
C ARG A 188 15.63 -10.11 2.54
N MET A 189 15.51 -8.81 2.30
CA MET A 189 16.53 -7.81 2.61
C MET A 189 15.97 -6.86 3.68
N PHE A 190 16.58 -6.83 4.87
CA PHE A 190 16.07 -6.07 6.02
C PHE A 190 14.59 -6.33 6.34
N TRP A 191 14.17 -7.60 6.30
CA TRP A 191 12.78 -8.05 6.50
C TRP A 191 11.80 -7.68 5.38
N VAL A 192 12.26 -7.01 4.32
CA VAL A 192 11.46 -6.72 3.12
C VAL A 192 11.67 -7.83 2.08
N PRO A 193 10.61 -8.48 1.58
CA PRO A 193 10.74 -9.52 0.56
C PRO A 193 11.24 -8.98 -0.79
N TRP A 194 12.23 -9.64 -1.38
CA TRP A 194 12.73 -9.31 -2.72
C TRP A 194 11.64 -9.42 -3.78
N SER A 195 10.83 -10.47 -3.72
CA SER A 195 9.71 -10.70 -4.64
C SER A 195 8.69 -9.56 -4.62
N SER A 196 8.46 -8.92 -3.46
CA SER A 196 7.57 -7.74 -3.38
C SER A 196 8.15 -6.53 -4.12
N LEU A 197 9.47 -6.31 -4.04
CA LEU A 197 10.15 -5.23 -4.75
C LEU A 197 10.18 -5.51 -6.26
N TYR A 198 10.43 -6.77 -6.65
CA TYR A 198 10.37 -7.19 -8.05
C TYR A 198 8.97 -7.03 -8.61
N PHE A 199 7.94 -7.48 -7.90
CA PHE A 199 6.54 -7.31 -8.31
C PHE A 199 6.18 -5.83 -8.49
N TYR A 200 6.65 -4.94 -7.59
CA TYR A 200 6.43 -3.50 -7.75
C TYR A 200 7.14 -2.95 -8.98
N ALA A 201 8.43 -3.27 -9.16
CA ALA A 201 9.21 -2.89 -10.33
C ALA A 201 8.52 -3.37 -11.61
N ALA A 202 8.05 -4.61 -11.59
CA ALA A 202 7.48 -5.34 -12.70
C ALA A 202 6.00 -5.04 -12.93
N CYS A 203 5.26 -4.47 -11.97
CA CYS A 203 3.96 -3.88 -12.27
C CYS A 203 4.12 -2.52 -12.95
N VAL A 204 5.18 -1.77 -12.58
CA VAL A 204 5.55 -0.53 -13.29
C VAL A 204 6.18 -0.85 -14.67
N HIS A 205 6.79 -2.03 -14.84
CA HIS A 205 7.60 -2.35 -16.03
C HIS A 205 7.14 -3.55 -16.92
N SER A 206 6.43 -4.54 -16.38
CA SER A 206 5.97 -5.80 -16.97
C SER A 206 7.04 -6.91 -17.23
N GLU A 207 7.54 -7.48 -16.13
CA GLU A 207 8.12 -8.83 -15.84
C GLU A 207 9.23 -9.51 -16.70
N ILE A 208 9.30 -9.47 -18.05
CA ILE A 208 10.38 -10.20 -18.81
C ILE A 208 11.46 -9.25 -19.35
N THR A 209 11.11 -7.99 -19.49
CA THR A 209 12.01 -6.91 -19.86
C THR A 209 13.00 -6.61 -18.73
N THR A 210 12.64 -6.73 -17.46
CA THR A 210 13.44 -6.19 -16.33
C THR A 210 14.90 -6.67 -16.27
N ILE A 211 15.17 -7.97 -16.45
CA ILE A 211 16.53 -8.53 -16.30
C ILE A 211 17.41 -8.21 -17.52
N LEU A 212 16.88 -8.37 -18.74
CA LEU A 212 17.60 -8.03 -19.97
C LEU A 212 17.76 -6.52 -20.14
N PHE A 213 16.79 -5.74 -19.68
CA PHE A 213 16.83 -4.29 -19.71
C PHE A 213 17.75 -3.71 -18.64
N PHE A 214 17.93 -4.29 -17.45
CA PHE A 214 18.90 -3.75 -16.48
C PHE A 214 20.34 -3.77 -16.99
N ALA A 215 20.76 -4.87 -17.60
CA ALA A 215 22.10 -5.00 -18.18
C ALA A 215 22.28 -4.10 -19.41
N PHE A 216 21.26 -3.99 -20.25
CA PHE A 216 21.28 -3.12 -21.44
C PHE A 216 21.19 -1.63 -21.05
N TYR A 217 20.34 -1.26 -20.09
CA TYR A 217 20.13 0.09 -19.56
C TYR A 217 21.41 0.66 -18.93
N ALA A 218 22.15 -0.12 -18.14
CA ALA A 218 23.44 0.31 -17.60
C ALA A 218 24.44 0.68 -18.70
N LEU A 219 24.47 -0.08 -19.81
CA LEU A 219 25.31 0.19 -20.98
C LEU A 219 24.86 1.44 -21.74
N LEU A 220 23.55 1.64 -21.90
CA LEU A 220 23.01 2.76 -22.68
C LEU A 220 23.06 4.08 -21.94
N VAL A 221 22.79 4.09 -20.63
CA VAL A 221 22.96 5.29 -19.81
C VAL A 221 24.42 5.72 -19.86
N PHE A 222 25.36 4.77 -19.76
CA PHE A 222 26.79 5.04 -19.91
C PHE A 222 27.16 5.61 -21.30
N VAL A 223 26.60 5.07 -22.39
CA VAL A 223 26.89 5.52 -23.76
C VAL A 223 26.19 6.84 -24.11
N ALA A 224 24.95 7.03 -23.65
CA ALA A 224 24.13 8.21 -23.93
C ALA A 224 24.58 9.43 -23.12
N ASP A 225 24.96 9.25 -21.84
CA ASP A 225 25.54 10.31 -21.01
C ASP A 225 26.85 10.84 -21.63
N ARG A 226 27.69 9.95 -22.13
CA ARG A 226 28.95 10.31 -22.80
C ARG A 226 28.77 11.04 -24.14
N ASN A 227 27.62 10.88 -24.80
CA ASN A 227 27.39 11.34 -26.18
C ASN A 227 26.26 12.37 -26.32
N ASN A 228 25.68 12.88 -25.23
CA ASN A 228 24.57 13.81 -25.31
C ASN A 228 25.05 15.23 -25.74
N MET A 229 24.67 15.65 -26.95
CA MET A 229 25.01 16.96 -27.52
C MET A 229 23.89 18.01 -27.40
N ASP A 230 22.75 17.68 -26.76
CA ASP A 230 21.57 18.54 -26.79
C ASP A 230 21.61 19.64 -25.71
N THR A 231 21.79 20.89 -26.14
CA THR A 231 21.84 22.08 -25.26
C THR A 231 20.50 22.38 -24.56
N GLU A 232 19.37 21.87 -25.03
CA GLU A 232 18.08 22.05 -24.36
C GLU A 232 18.00 21.37 -22.99
N SER A 233 18.81 20.35 -22.74
CA SER A 233 18.97 19.75 -21.41
C SER A 233 19.50 20.74 -20.36
N ARG A 234 20.07 21.88 -20.81
CA ARG A 234 20.58 22.99 -19.98
C ARG A 234 19.58 24.15 -19.85
N ASN A 235 18.54 24.21 -20.69
CA ASN A 235 17.49 25.23 -20.58
C ASN A 235 16.46 24.78 -19.55
N GLY A 236 16.85 25.01 -18.29
CA GLY A 236 16.13 24.58 -17.11
C GLY A 236 14.66 25.02 -17.09
N VAL A 237 13.85 24.15 -16.50
CA VAL A 237 12.54 24.54 -15.96
C VAL A 237 12.76 25.80 -15.11
N ARG A 238 11.88 26.80 -15.24
CA ARG A 238 12.00 28.11 -14.55
C ARG A 238 12.17 27.98 -13.02
N TYR A 239 11.82 26.82 -12.45
CA TYR A 239 12.06 26.45 -11.07
C TYR A 239 12.75 25.08 -11.02
N TRP A 240 13.92 25.02 -10.38
CA TRP A 240 14.63 23.76 -10.10
C TRP A 240 13.92 22.89 -9.05
N PHE A 241 13.08 23.51 -8.21
CA PHE A 241 12.31 22.85 -7.15
C PHE A 241 10.81 22.97 -7.46
N ASP A 242 10.20 21.85 -7.85
CA ASP A 242 8.79 21.74 -8.18
C ASP A 242 8.02 20.90 -7.16
N GLU A 243 6.72 20.69 -7.39
CA GLU A 243 5.85 19.96 -6.46
C GLU A 243 6.36 18.53 -6.19
N LEU A 244 6.97 17.88 -7.19
CA LEU A 244 7.55 16.54 -7.06
C LEU A 244 8.87 16.53 -6.30
N SER A 245 9.75 17.50 -6.54
CA SER A 245 11.00 17.65 -5.77
C SER A 245 10.70 17.93 -4.30
N CYS A 246 9.67 18.73 -4.03
CA CYS A 246 9.13 18.94 -2.69
C CYS A 246 8.61 17.65 -2.08
N ALA A 247 7.83 16.88 -2.84
CA ALA A 247 7.28 15.63 -2.36
C ALA A 247 8.37 14.62 -1.98
N ILE A 248 9.40 14.46 -2.82
CA ILE A 248 10.56 13.59 -2.55
C ILE A 248 11.32 14.10 -1.31
N ALA A 249 11.59 15.40 -1.23
CA ALA A 249 12.31 15.95 -0.09
C ALA A 249 11.58 15.70 1.22
N LEU A 250 10.26 15.96 1.26
CA LEU A 250 9.44 15.73 2.46
C LEU A 250 9.37 14.26 2.84
N GLU A 251 9.23 13.36 1.87
CA GLU A 251 9.25 11.92 2.09
C GLU A 251 10.57 11.48 2.74
N TYR A 252 11.71 11.79 2.11
CA TYR A 252 13.01 11.36 2.62
C TYR A 252 13.36 12.03 3.95
N ILE A 253 13.01 13.30 4.15
CA ILE A 253 13.19 13.97 5.44
C ILE A 253 12.37 13.27 6.52
N PHE A 254 11.11 12.95 6.25
CA PHE A 254 10.27 12.21 7.19
C PHE A 254 10.86 10.85 7.53
N LEU A 255 11.27 10.07 6.54
CA LEU A 255 11.88 8.76 6.75
C LEU A 255 13.20 8.87 7.53
N MET A 256 14.05 9.88 7.24
CA MET A 256 15.28 10.13 7.99
C MET A 256 14.99 10.55 9.44
N VAL A 257 13.99 11.40 9.67
CA VAL A 257 13.56 11.78 11.02
C VAL A 257 13.07 10.55 11.78
N LEU A 258 12.25 9.69 11.16
CA LEU A 258 11.79 8.43 11.76
C LEU A 258 12.93 7.49 12.15
N VAL A 259 14.02 7.44 11.38
CA VAL A 259 15.21 6.65 11.75
C VAL A 259 15.83 7.17 13.06
N VAL A 260 15.77 8.48 13.29
CA VAL A 260 16.40 9.13 14.45
C VAL A 260 15.51 9.08 15.69
N ILE A 261 14.18 9.28 15.53
CA ILE A 261 13.24 9.43 16.65
C ILE A 261 12.34 8.20 16.87
N GLY A 262 12.33 7.28 15.93
CA GLY A 262 11.42 6.13 15.93
C GLY A 262 11.79 5.12 16.99
N ASP A 263 10.84 4.79 17.87
CA ASP A 263 10.97 3.73 18.85
C ASP A 263 10.07 2.54 18.49
N PRO A 264 10.58 1.54 17.76
CA PRO A 264 9.78 0.41 17.30
C PRO A 264 9.36 -0.55 18.44
N LEU A 265 9.91 -0.40 19.65
CA LEU A 265 9.55 -1.27 20.79
C LEU A 265 8.23 -0.86 21.45
N ASN A 266 7.85 0.41 21.31
CA ASN A 266 6.69 1.00 22.00
C ASN A 266 5.50 1.24 21.07
N ILE A 267 5.46 0.57 19.92
CA ILE A 267 4.37 0.70 18.95
C ILE A 267 3.54 -0.57 18.84
N VAL A 268 2.26 -0.39 18.56
CA VAL A 268 1.31 -1.48 18.33
C VAL A 268 0.63 -1.25 16.98
N SER A 269 0.69 -2.23 16.10
CA SER A 269 -0.10 -2.21 14.86
C SER A 269 -1.51 -2.68 15.14
N GLU A 270 -2.47 -1.78 14.95
CA GLU A 270 -3.88 -2.13 14.95
C GLU A 270 -4.29 -2.50 13.54
N GLY A 271 -4.77 -3.72 13.33
CA GLY A 271 -5.13 -4.17 11.99
C GLY A 271 -5.57 -5.62 11.95
N LEU A 272 -6.20 -5.99 10.84
CA LEU A 272 -6.41 -7.40 10.53
C LEU A 272 -5.09 -7.95 10.02
N HIS A 273 -4.37 -8.70 10.85
CA HIS A 273 -3.12 -9.38 10.47
C HIS A 273 -3.35 -10.84 10.08
N GLN A 274 -2.27 -11.57 9.82
CA GLN A 274 -2.33 -13.01 9.63
C GLN A 274 -3.03 -13.65 10.85
N PRO A 275 -4.07 -14.47 10.64
CA PRO A 275 -4.79 -15.08 11.75
C PRO A 275 -3.87 -16.02 12.53
N ILE A 276 -3.97 -15.98 13.85
CA ILE A 276 -3.20 -16.84 14.74
C ILE A 276 -4.02 -18.09 15.04
N GLY A 277 -3.40 -19.26 14.93
CA GLY A 277 -4.10 -20.55 14.99
C GLY A 277 -3.17 -21.73 15.30
N PRO A 278 -3.62 -22.97 15.07
CA PRO A 278 -2.80 -24.15 15.25
C PRO A 278 -1.55 -24.12 14.35
N CYS A 279 -0.39 -24.40 14.93
CA CYS A 279 0.86 -24.48 14.18
C CYS A 279 0.85 -25.71 13.24
N ARG A 280 1.52 -25.59 12.09
CA ARG A 280 1.64 -26.65 11.05
C ARG A 280 0.36 -26.98 10.27
N GLU A 281 -0.68 -26.17 10.34
CA GLU A 281 -1.79 -26.25 9.39
C GLU A 281 -1.35 -25.60 8.07
N MET A 282 -1.19 -26.40 7.03
CA MET A 282 -0.70 -25.95 5.73
C MET A 282 -1.86 -25.65 4.77
N GLU A 283 -1.68 -24.64 3.94
CA GLU A 283 -2.53 -24.36 2.79
C GLU A 283 -1.73 -24.41 1.48
N SER A 284 -2.38 -24.89 0.42
CA SER A 284 -1.82 -24.94 -0.92
C SER A 284 -1.96 -23.59 -1.61
N VAL A 285 -0.87 -23.09 -2.17
CA VAL A 285 -0.81 -21.84 -2.93
C VAL A 285 -0.51 -22.15 -4.38
N HIS A 286 -1.33 -21.61 -5.29
CA HIS A 286 -1.15 -21.79 -6.72
C HIS A 286 -0.33 -20.63 -7.30
N THR A 287 0.84 -20.94 -7.84
CA THR A 287 1.63 -19.93 -8.55
C THR A 287 1.11 -19.74 -9.98
N PRO A 288 1.30 -18.54 -10.57
CA PRO A 288 0.97 -18.30 -11.98
C PRO A 288 1.69 -19.24 -12.97
N ALA A 289 2.83 -19.81 -12.56
CA ALA A 289 3.58 -20.81 -13.32
C ALA A 289 2.98 -22.23 -13.26
N GLY A 290 1.84 -22.42 -12.59
CA GLY A 290 1.17 -23.71 -12.43
C GLY A 290 1.79 -24.62 -11.37
N ILE A 291 2.78 -24.12 -10.61
CA ILE A 291 3.41 -24.86 -9.51
C ILE A 291 2.57 -24.68 -8.25
N VAL A 292 2.29 -25.79 -7.56
CA VAL A 292 1.61 -25.78 -6.25
C VAL A 292 2.67 -25.74 -5.16
N LEU A 293 2.63 -24.67 -4.37
CA LEU A 293 3.47 -24.49 -3.19
C LEU A 293 2.62 -24.67 -1.93
N GLN A 294 3.28 -24.78 -0.77
CA GLN A 294 2.63 -24.95 0.53
C GLN A 294 3.15 -23.88 1.48
N ARG A 295 2.25 -23.26 2.25
CA ARG A 295 2.57 -22.30 3.33
C ARG A 295 1.71 -22.56 4.56
N GLU A 296 2.10 -22.08 5.73
CA GLU A 296 1.27 -22.16 6.94
C GLU A 296 0.10 -21.19 6.83
N LYS A 297 -1.12 -21.71 7.02
CA LYS A 297 -2.35 -20.92 6.97
C LYS A 297 -2.46 -19.92 8.12
N TYR A 298 -1.92 -20.29 9.28
CA TYR A 298 -1.97 -19.47 10.49
C TYR A 298 -0.58 -19.10 10.96
N LEU A 299 -0.46 -17.92 11.58
CA LEU A 299 0.76 -17.54 12.27
C LEU A 299 0.88 -18.35 13.57
N CYS A 300 1.97 -19.09 13.72
CA CYS A 300 2.26 -19.85 14.93
C CYS A 300 2.89 -18.94 16.00
N ALA A 301 2.10 -18.55 17.00
CA ALA A 301 2.53 -17.63 18.07
C ALA A 301 3.75 -18.12 18.90
N THR A 302 4.07 -19.41 18.85
CA THR A 302 5.22 -20.00 19.56
C THR A 302 6.45 -20.22 18.67
N ARG A 303 6.28 -20.16 17.35
CA ARG A 303 7.31 -20.48 16.37
C ARG A 303 7.05 -19.74 15.06
N TYR A 304 7.51 -18.49 15.00
CA TYR A 304 7.53 -17.65 13.80
C TYR A 304 8.96 -17.07 13.63
N ASP A 305 9.35 -16.71 12.42
CA ASP A 305 10.71 -16.22 12.10
C ASP A 305 10.77 -14.69 11.90
N GLU A 306 9.66 -13.98 12.11
CA GLU A 306 9.61 -12.51 11.97
C GLU A 306 10.16 -11.78 13.21
N LYS A 307 11.47 -11.44 13.22
CA LYS A 307 12.10 -10.79 14.40
C LYS A 307 11.79 -9.31 14.55
N TYR A 308 10.96 -8.72 13.69
CA TYR A 308 10.64 -7.29 13.72
C TYR A 308 9.38 -6.98 14.55
N PHE A 309 8.65 -7.99 15.03
CA PHE A 309 7.54 -7.82 15.98
C PHE A 309 7.49 -8.99 16.97
N ASP A 310 6.77 -8.79 18.07
CA ASP A 310 6.44 -9.85 19.01
C ASP A 310 5.07 -9.59 19.67
N PHE A 311 4.74 -10.36 20.72
CA PHE A 311 3.49 -10.26 21.46
C PHE A 311 3.68 -9.80 22.91
N HIS A 312 4.75 -9.05 23.22
CA HIS A 312 5.03 -8.65 24.61
C HIS A 312 3.94 -7.78 25.23
N CYS A 313 3.17 -7.04 24.41
CA CYS A 313 2.05 -6.21 24.84
C CYS A 313 0.80 -7.02 25.22
N VAL A 314 0.74 -8.33 24.90
CA VAL A 314 -0.39 -9.19 25.22
C VAL A 314 -0.23 -9.78 26.63
N PRO A 315 -1.25 -9.71 27.51
CA PRO A 315 -1.18 -10.32 28.83
C PRO A 315 -0.97 -11.84 28.69
N ASN A 316 0.09 -12.36 29.33
CA ASN A 316 0.62 -13.73 29.23
C ASN A 316 1.38 -14.09 27.94
N GLY A 317 1.63 -13.13 27.04
CA GLY A 317 2.47 -13.30 25.85
C GLY A 317 1.93 -14.22 24.75
N ILE A 318 0.73 -14.80 24.93
CA ILE A 318 0.10 -15.68 23.94
C ILE A 318 -1.22 -15.06 23.47
N PRO A 319 -1.31 -14.60 22.21
CA PRO A 319 -2.54 -14.07 21.64
C PRO A 319 -3.63 -15.14 21.45
N LYS A 320 -4.89 -14.71 21.42
CA LYS A 320 -6.05 -15.59 21.22
C LYS A 320 -5.97 -16.30 19.86
N GLN A 321 -6.14 -17.62 19.88
CA GLN A 321 -6.07 -18.46 18.69
C GLN A 321 -7.46 -18.66 18.09
N VAL A 322 -7.58 -18.61 16.77
CA VAL A 322 -8.81 -18.98 16.05
C VAL A 322 -9.08 -20.47 16.28
N GLY A 323 -10.26 -20.80 16.80
CA GLY A 323 -10.68 -22.18 17.07
C GLY A 323 -10.50 -22.67 18.52
N LYS A 324 -10.18 -21.78 19.47
CA LYS A 324 -10.21 -22.07 20.93
C LYS A 324 -11.05 -21.07 21.69
#